data_AF-A0A8J6XKX6-F1
#
_entry.id   AF-A0A8J6XKX6-F1
#
_cell.length_a   1.000
_cell.length_b   1.000
_cell.length_c   1.000
_cell.angle_alpha   90.00
_cell.angle_beta   90.00
_cell.angle_gamma   90.00
#
_symmetry.space_group_name_H-M   'P 1'
#
loop_
_entity.id
_entity.type
_entity.pdbx_description
1 polymer ?
#
loop_
_entity_poly.entity_id
_entity_poly.type
_entity_poly.pdbx_seq_one_letter_code
_entity_poly.pdbx_strand_id
1 'polypeptide(L)'
;MRNLSEISRIARLAEVWLGIRQPDPVELWLPMPLPSYNESEKELFLQYWYAAQTLGVNPECIELQDAIDSNPHHLESAFLYLLESKDKIGDSDHATNFLRKAFIEGWKPRKFQSFEDAKKELPWL
;
A
#
# COMPACT_ATOMS: atom_id res chain seq x y z
N MET A 1 -1.64 4.60 -20.90
CA MET A 1 -0.65 5.71 -20.91
C MET A 1 -0.53 6.16 -19.46
N ARG A 2 0.60 5.94 -18.78
CA ARG A 2 0.78 6.45 -17.41
C ARG A 2 0.74 7.97 -17.45
N ASN A 3 -0.04 8.57 -16.58
CA ASN A 3 -0.26 10.01 -16.61
C ASN A 3 1.07 10.70 -16.30
N LEU A 4 1.41 11.77 -17.03
CA LEU A 4 2.67 12.52 -16.81
C LEU A 4 2.78 13.02 -15.36
N SER A 5 1.65 13.16 -14.66
CA SER A 5 1.59 13.44 -13.23
C SER A 5 2.14 12.32 -12.35
N GLU A 6 1.90 11.04 -12.67
CA GLU A 6 2.36 9.87 -11.89
C GLU A 6 3.85 9.65 -12.05
N ILE A 7 4.37 9.74 -13.28
CA ILE A 7 5.80 9.63 -13.57
C ILE A 7 6.56 10.74 -12.86
N SER A 8 6.01 11.96 -12.89
CA SER A 8 6.59 13.10 -12.18
C SER A 8 6.50 12.94 -10.66
N ARG A 9 5.51 12.23 -10.12
CA ARG A 9 5.38 11.98 -8.67
C ARG A 9 6.41 10.95 -8.20
N ILE A 10 6.62 9.87 -8.96
CA ILE A 10 7.60 8.82 -8.65
C ILE A 10 9.03 9.38 -8.65
N ALA A 11 9.39 10.19 -9.65
CA ALA A 11 10.71 10.83 -9.70
C ALA A 11 10.96 11.74 -8.48
N ARG A 12 9.96 12.52 -8.08
CA ARG A 12 10.05 13.42 -6.91
C ARG A 12 10.16 12.66 -5.59
N LEU A 13 9.50 11.51 -5.45
CA LEU A 13 9.59 10.67 -4.27
C LEU A 13 10.95 9.96 -4.16
N ALA A 14 11.54 9.54 -5.29
CA ALA A 14 12.89 8.99 -5.32
C ALA A 14 13.94 10.04 -4.90
N GLU A 15 13.76 11.30 -5.29
CA GLU A 15 14.63 12.42 -4.87
C GLU A 15 14.54 12.70 -3.37
N VAL A 16 13.35 12.60 -2.77
CA VAL A 16 13.18 12.70 -1.30
C VAL A 16 13.87 11.53 -0.59
N TRP A 17 13.72 10.31 -1.11
CA TRP A 17 14.33 9.10 -0.55
C TRP A 17 15.87 9.12 -0.60
N LEU A 18 16.43 9.71 -1.66
CA LEU A 18 17.87 9.92 -1.81
C LEU A 18 18.40 11.17 -1.08
N GLY A 19 17.54 11.91 -0.37
CA GLY A 19 17.91 13.14 0.34
C GLY A 19 18.29 14.31 -0.56
N ILE A 20 18.00 14.21 -1.87
CA ILE A 20 18.30 15.22 -2.89
C ILE A 20 17.32 16.39 -2.78
N ARG A 21 16.11 16.14 -2.28
CA ARG A 21 15.05 17.13 -2.13
C ARG A 21 14.39 17.05 -0.75
N GLN A 22 14.12 18.22 -0.16
CA GLN A 22 13.24 18.32 1.00
C GLN A 22 11.79 18.10 0.54
N PRO A 23 11.05 17.21 1.20
CA PRO A 23 9.70 16.89 0.77
C PRO A 23 8.75 18.11 0.87
N ASP A 24 7.88 18.28 -0.12
CA ASP A 24 6.72 19.17 0.03
C ASP A 24 5.69 18.52 1.00
N PRO A 25 5.03 19.30 1.88
CA PRO A 25 4.10 18.77 2.87
C PRO A 25 2.87 18.06 2.27
N VAL A 26 2.55 18.30 0.99
CA VAL A 26 1.49 17.60 0.24
C VAL A 26 2.01 16.35 -0.49
N GLU A 27 3.31 16.25 -0.76
CA GLU A 27 3.93 15.08 -1.42
C GLU A 27 4.35 14.00 -0.39
N LEU A 28 4.17 14.25 0.90
CA LEU A 28 4.80 13.50 2.00
C LEU A 28 4.04 12.33 2.60
N TRP A 29 2.79 12.07 2.23
CA TRP A 29 2.08 10.94 2.81
C TRP A 29 2.37 9.65 2.04
N LEU A 30 3.67 9.36 1.87
CA LEU A 30 4.10 7.97 1.80
C LEU A 30 4.06 7.45 3.24
N PRO A 31 3.31 6.40 3.55
CA PRO A 31 3.52 5.69 4.79
C PRO A 31 4.99 5.30 4.85
N MET A 32 5.60 5.57 5.99
CA MET A 32 6.98 5.16 6.21
C MET A 32 6.95 3.64 6.41
N PRO A 33 7.61 2.84 5.56
CA PRO A 33 7.77 1.43 5.87
C PRO A 33 8.51 1.31 7.20
N LEU A 34 8.17 0.27 7.96
CA LEU A 34 8.73 0.09 9.29
C LEU A 34 10.28 0.06 9.26
N PRO A 35 10.95 0.68 10.25
CA PRO A 35 12.42 0.65 10.32
C PRO A 35 12.99 -0.78 10.34
N SER A 36 12.23 -1.73 10.89
CA SER A 36 12.57 -3.14 10.97
C SER A 36 12.56 -3.86 9.62
N TYR A 37 11.93 -3.30 8.59
CA TYR A 37 11.93 -3.90 7.26
C TYR A 37 13.31 -3.79 6.61
N ASN A 38 13.77 -4.90 6.04
CA ASN A 38 14.90 -4.90 5.12
C ASN A 38 14.53 -4.20 3.79
N GLU A 39 15.51 -4.02 2.90
CA GLU A 39 15.29 -3.28 1.64
C GLU A 39 14.22 -3.92 0.75
N SER A 40 14.19 -5.25 0.65
CA SER A 40 13.18 -5.98 -0.12
C SER A 40 11.78 -5.85 0.49
N GLU A 41 11.67 -5.91 1.82
CA GLU A 41 10.40 -5.72 2.54
C GLU A 41 9.87 -4.28 2.38
N LYS A 42 10.77 -3.29 2.40
CA LYS A 42 10.43 -1.88 2.12
C LYS A 42 9.92 -1.70 0.71
N GLU A 43 10.57 -2.32 -0.27
CA GLU A 43 10.13 -2.27 -1.67
C GLU A 43 8.76 -2.92 -1.85
N LEU A 44 8.54 -4.11 -1.26
CA LEU A 44 7.24 -4.79 -1.28
C LEU A 44 6.15 -3.95 -0.61
N PHE A 45 6.44 -3.35 0.53
CA PHE A 45 5.52 -2.45 1.22
C PHE A 45 5.08 -1.30 0.30
N LEU A 46 6.02 -0.64 -0.37
CA LEU A 46 5.71 0.46 -1.28
C LEU A 46 4.86 -0.02 -2.47
N GLN A 47 5.19 -1.16 -3.07
CA GLN A 47 4.40 -1.73 -4.18
C GLN A 47 2.95 -2.01 -3.74
N TYR A 48 2.78 -2.65 -2.58
CA TYR A 48 1.47 -3.00 -2.06
C TYR A 48 0.67 -1.77 -1.65
N TRP A 49 1.34 -0.77 -1.09
CA TRP A 49 0.71 0.48 -0.71
C TRP A 49 0.17 1.24 -1.93
N TYR A 50 0.96 1.33 -3.00
CA TYR A 50 0.50 1.93 -4.25
C TYR A 50 -0.75 1.23 -4.77
N ALA A 51 -0.77 -0.11 -4.77
CA ALA A 51 -1.96 -0.87 -5.13
C ALA A 51 -3.17 -0.52 -4.26
N ALA A 52 -3.01 -0.41 -2.95
CA ALA A 52 -4.10 -0.03 -2.06
C ALA A 52 -4.61 1.39 -2.28
N GLN A 53 -3.74 2.36 -2.61
CA GLN A 53 -4.17 3.71 -2.97
C GLN A 53 -5.05 3.70 -4.24
N THR A 54 -4.72 2.87 -5.23
CA THR A 54 -5.58 2.73 -6.43
C THR A 54 -6.96 2.14 -6.12
N LEU A 55 -7.09 1.40 -5.00
CA LEU A 55 -8.34 0.88 -4.47
C LEU A 55 -9.06 1.86 -3.53
N GLY A 56 -8.55 3.09 -3.41
CA GLY A 56 -9.16 4.15 -2.61
C GLY A 56 -8.78 4.12 -1.12
N VAL A 57 -7.79 3.34 -0.70
CA VAL A 57 -7.32 3.37 0.70
C VAL A 57 -6.78 4.76 1.04
N ASN A 58 -7.26 5.33 2.14
CA ASN A 58 -6.81 6.61 2.68
C ASN A 58 -5.42 6.43 3.34
N PRO A 59 -4.38 7.08 2.81
CA PRO A 59 -3.04 6.93 3.35
C PRO A 59 -2.78 7.73 4.64
N GLU A 60 -3.68 8.65 5.00
CA GLU A 60 -3.56 9.51 6.19
C GLU A 60 -4.25 8.91 7.43
N CYS A 61 -4.85 7.71 7.31
CA CYS A 61 -5.53 7.06 8.42
C CYS A 61 -4.54 6.57 9.47
N ILE A 62 -4.53 7.24 10.62
CA ILE A 62 -3.67 6.94 11.76
C ILE A 62 -3.92 5.52 12.27
N GLU A 63 -5.18 5.10 12.36
CA GLU A 63 -5.54 3.77 12.85
C GLU A 63 -5.12 2.64 11.91
N LEU A 64 -4.96 2.93 10.62
CA LEU A 64 -4.38 1.99 9.67
C LEU A 64 -2.85 1.90 9.88
N GLN A 65 -2.18 3.02 10.08
CA GLN A 65 -0.74 3.04 10.38
C GLN A 65 -0.43 2.27 11.67
N ASP A 66 -1.20 2.50 12.74
CA ASP A 66 -1.05 1.77 14.01
C ASP A 66 -1.25 0.25 13.83
N ALA A 67 -2.18 -0.15 12.96
CA ALA A 67 -2.45 -1.56 12.67
C ALA A 67 -1.30 -2.24 11.91
N ILE A 68 -0.69 -1.51 10.96
CA ILE A 68 0.51 -1.96 10.21
C ILE A 68 1.68 -2.11 11.17
N ASP A 69 1.92 -1.11 12.01
CA ASP A 69 3.03 -1.08 12.96
C ASP A 69 2.93 -2.19 14.00
N SER A 70 1.71 -2.50 14.44
CA SER A 70 1.44 -3.57 15.40
C SER A 70 1.49 -4.97 14.78
N ASN A 71 1.25 -5.10 13.47
CA ASN A 71 1.13 -6.40 12.78
C ASN A 71 1.92 -6.48 11.46
N PRO A 72 3.24 -6.20 11.47
CA PRO A 72 4.06 -6.15 10.25
C PRO A 72 4.05 -7.44 9.42
N HIS A 73 3.99 -8.58 10.09
CA HIS A 73 4.01 -9.90 9.45
C HIS A 73 2.73 -10.23 8.67
N HIS A 74 1.65 -9.45 8.86
CA HIS A 74 0.42 -9.59 8.09
C HIS A 74 0.42 -8.80 6.78
N LEU A 75 1.51 -8.10 6.47
CA LEU A 75 1.64 -7.19 5.32
C LEU A 75 1.08 -7.79 4.03
N GLU A 76 1.73 -8.82 3.49
CA GLU A 76 1.35 -9.40 2.21
C GLU A 76 -0.09 -9.95 2.25
N SER A 77 -0.45 -10.68 3.31
CA SER A 77 -1.79 -11.26 3.44
C SER A 77 -2.91 -10.21 3.49
N ALA A 78 -2.68 -9.07 4.16
CA ALA A 78 -3.66 -8.00 4.28
C ALA A 78 -3.90 -7.30 2.93
N PHE A 79 -2.83 -7.01 2.18
CA PHE A 79 -2.96 -6.41 0.85
C PHE A 79 -3.58 -7.36 -0.17
N LEU A 80 -3.23 -8.64 -0.15
CA LEU A 80 -3.88 -9.63 -1.01
C LEU A 80 -5.37 -9.77 -0.70
N TYR A 81 -5.74 -9.71 0.57
CA TYR A 81 -7.15 -9.73 0.96
C TYR A 81 -7.91 -8.51 0.42
N LEU A 82 -7.31 -7.32 0.51
CA LEU A 82 -7.88 -6.08 -0.06
C LEU A 82 -8.11 -6.23 -1.56
N LEU A 83 -7.14 -6.78 -2.29
CA LEU A 83 -7.25 -7.02 -3.73
C LEU A 83 -8.36 -8.01 -4.09
N GLU A 84 -8.52 -9.09 -3.32
CA GLU A 84 -9.63 -10.04 -3.51
C GLU A 84 -10.98 -9.41 -3.20
N SER A 85 -11.02 -8.46 -2.26
CA SER A 85 -12.25 -7.81 -1.81
C SER A 85 -12.60 -6.56 -2.59
N LYS A 86 -11.85 -6.22 -3.65
CA LYS A 86 -12.01 -4.95 -4.39
C LYS A 86 -13.45 -4.68 -4.85
N ASP A 87 -14.19 -5.71 -5.26
CA ASP A 87 -15.56 -5.57 -5.76
C ASP A 87 -16.58 -5.28 -4.63
N LYS A 88 -16.16 -5.39 -3.37
CA LYS A 88 -16.94 -5.11 -2.16
C LYS A 88 -16.58 -3.77 -1.52
N ILE A 89 -15.55 -3.09 -2.04
CA ILE A 89 -15.12 -1.79 -1.54
C ILE A 89 -16.03 -0.73 -2.16
N GLY A 90 -16.88 -0.11 -1.32
CA GLY A 90 -17.84 0.90 -1.77
C GLY A 90 -17.25 2.30 -1.89
N ASP A 91 -16.34 2.66 -0.98
CA ASP A 91 -15.69 3.97 -0.91
C ASP A 91 -14.34 3.89 -0.16
N SER A 92 -13.69 5.03 0.01
CA SER A 92 -12.38 5.14 0.66
C SER A 92 -12.37 4.68 2.12
N ASP A 93 -13.43 4.99 2.88
CA ASP A 93 -13.53 4.60 4.29
C ASP A 93 -13.70 3.08 4.42
N HIS A 94 -14.47 2.47 3.52
CA HIS A 94 -14.59 1.02 3.45
C HIS A 94 -13.25 0.37 3.08
N ALA A 95 -12.53 0.89 2.07
CA ALA A 95 -11.22 0.36 1.66
C ALA A 95 -10.22 0.37 2.83
N THR A 96 -10.13 1.53 3.49
CA THR A 96 -9.23 1.78 4.62
C THR A 96 -9.57 0.87 5.80
N ASN A 97 -10.85 0.75 6.16
CA ASN A 97 -11.29 -0.14 7.24
C ASN A 97 -11.12 -1.61 6.90
N PHE A 98 -11.31 -2.00 5.63
CA PHE A 98 -11.05 -3.37 5.17
C PHE A 98 -9.58 -3.75 5.37
N LEU A 99 -8.67 -2.89 4.90
CA LEU A 99 -7.23 -3.13 5.04
C LEU A 99 -6.82 -3.15 6.51
N ARG A 100 -7.28 -2.16 7.30
CA ARG A 100 -7.02 -2.10 8.75
C ARG A 100 -7.47 -3.37 9.47
N LYS A 101 -8.69 -3.84 9.21
CA LYS A 101 -9.19 -5.10 9.79
C LYS A 101 -8.35 -6.29 9.36
N ALA A 102 -7.96 -6.36 8.08
CA ALA A 102 -7.13 -7.45 7.59
C ALA A 102 -5.77 -7.52 8.31
N PHE A 103 -5.15 -6.37 8.62
CA PHE A 103 -3.95 -6.30 9.45
C PHE A 103 -4.18 -6.77 10.88
N ILE A 104 -5.26 -6.32 11.53
CA ILE A 104 -5.56 -6.69 12.92
C ILE A 104 -5.90 -8.18 13.05
N GLU A 105 -6.67 -8.72 12.11
CA GLU A 105 -7.22 -10.08 12.18
C GLU A 105 -6.34 -11.13 11.47
N GLY A 106 -5.28 -10.72 10.78
CA GLY A 106 -4.38 -11.64 10.05
C GLY A 106 -5.09 -12.39 8.93
N TRP A 107 -5.97 -11.70 8.20
CA TRP A 107 -6.80 -12.31 7.17
C TRP A 107 -5.97 -12.88 6.04
N LYS A 108 -6.40 -14.04 5.53
CA LYS A 108 -5.78 -14.71 4.38
C LYS A 108 -6.66 -14.58 3.13
N PRO A 109 -6.07 -14.19 1.99
CA PRO A 109 -6.77 -14.25 0.71
C PRO A 109 -7.14 -15.71 0.38
N ARG A 110 -8.28 -15.90 -0.28
CA ARG A 110 -8.75 -17.15 -0.88
C ARG A 110 -8.36 -17.26 -2.35
N LYS A 111 -8.25 -16.13 -3.06
CA LYS A 111 -8.00 -16.11 -4.51
C LYS A 111 -6.52 -16.00 -4.87
N PHE A 112 -5.78 -15.14 -4.20
CA PHE A 112 -4.38 -14.87 -4.53
C PHE A 112 -3.46 -15.53 -3.51
N GLN A 113 -2.48 -16.31 -3.99
CA GLN A 113 -1.49 -16.97 -3.12
C GLN A 113 -0.25 -16.09 -2.89
N SER A 114 0.05 -15.20 -3.84
CA SER A 114 1.15 -14.24 -3.79
C SER A 114 0.77 -12.97 -4.55
N PHE A 115 1.51 -11.89 -4.30
CA PHE A 115 1.31 -10.63 -5.04
C PHE A 115 1.66 -10.75 -6.52
N GLU A 116 2.63 -11.60 -6.87
CA GLU A 116 2.98 -11.87 -8.27
C GLU A 116 1.84 -12.59 -9.02
N ASP A 117 1.08 -13.43 -8.34
CA ASP A 117 -0.13 -14.03 -8.92
C ASP A 117 -1.25 -13.00 -9.07
N ALA A 118 -1.38 -12.07 -8.12
CA ALA A 118 -2.33 -10.97 -8.23
C ALA A 118 -2.01 -10.06 -9.43
N LYS A 119 -0.74 -9.74 -9.70
CA LYS A 119 -0.31 -8.94 -10.87
C LYS A 119 -0.70 -9.57 -12.21
N LYS A 120 -0.61 -10.91 -12.33
CA LYS A 120 -1.01 -11.62 -13.56
C LYS A 120 -2.50 -11.44 -13.87
N GLU A 121 -3.32 -11.43 -12.83
CA GLU A 121 -4.78 -11.30 -12.92
C GLU A 121 -5.24 -9.83 -12.98
N LEU A 122 -4.45 -8.90 -12.45
CA LEU A 122 -4.73 -7.48 -12.34
C LEU A 122 -3.60 -6.67 -13.01
N PRO A 123 -3.61 -6.51 -14.35
CA PRO A 123 -2.48 -5.97 -15.12
C PRO A 123 -2.20 -4.47 -14.90
N TRP A 124 -2.99 -3.82 -14.04
CA TRP A 124 -2.83 -2.41 -13.64
C TRP A 124 -2.07 -2.25 -12.32
N LEU A 125 -1.78 -3.36 -11.61
CA LEU A 125 -0.81 -3.42 -10.50
C LEU A 125 0.62 -3.31 -11.04
#